data_AF-A0A3M2BR64-F1
#
_entry.id   AF-A0A3M2BR64-F1
#
_cell.length_a   1.000
_cell.length_b   1.000
_cell.length_c   1.000
_cell.angle_alpha   90.00
_cell.angle_beta   90.00
_cell.angle_gamma   90.00
#
_symmetry.space_group_name_H-M   'P 1'
#
loop_
_entity.id
_entity.type
_entity.pdbx_description
1 polymer ?
#
loop_
_entity_poly.entity_id
_entity_poly.type
_entity_poly.pdbx_seq_one_letter_code
_entity_poly.pdbx_strand_id
1 'polypeptide(L)'
;MKLLLAIVLGAVAGRAVRAGTPYLLRLKDASRPFAWPWVELAGAAVFALLALRRGLVWERLDLFLFATLLLAVAATDVRARLIPDLLTLPGTVLGLAWNAAQPQQIASFLGQVEVLPLLRLPREVAPWSGLLLAAIGALLGFVLLEGFRRLIALLAEIEGMGMGDAKLLMMIGAFLGPHAVLLTLLPACAAGAVAGLFHRLRSGQPHVAFGPALAFGAVAVAVAGEPLLGALWRASLALLRLPRSLLVTFHGLLLALLVLVLWQLRRRAAHYSQLIEDDYRALDEELRDD
;
A
#
# COMPACT_ATOMS: atom_id res chain seq x y z
N MET A 1 -4.23 -24.19 -18.17
CA MET A 1 -5.59 -24.03 -17.60
C MET A 1 -5.64 -23.08 -16.39
N LYS A 2 -4.90 -23.34 -15.29
CA LYS A 2 -4.92 -22.48 -14.07
C LYS A 2 -4.55 -21.01 -14.31
N LEU A 3 -3.52 -20.73 -15.15
CA LEU A 3 -3.12 -19.36 -15.48
C LEU A 3 -4.23 -18.59 -16.24
N LEU A 4 -4.84 -19.24 -17.23
CA LEU A 4 -5.95 -18.65 -17.99
C LEU A 4 -7.14 -18.34 -17.07
N LEU A 5 -7.47 -19.27 -16.17
CA LEU A 5 -8.50 -19.04 -15.17
C LEU A 5 -8.16 -17.84 -14.27
N ALA A 6 -6.92 -17.72 -13.80
CA ALA A 6 -6.50 -16.58 -12.99
C ALA A 6 -6.60 -15.24 -13.76
N ILE A 7 -6.20 -15.21 -15.02
CA ILE A 7 -6.34 -14.04 -15.91
C ILE A 7 -7.82 -13.64 -16.03
N VAL A 8 -8.69 -14.61 -16.31
CA VAL A 8 -10.14 -14.38 -16.45
C VAL A 8 -10.74 -13.88 -15.15
N LEU A 9 -10.42 -14.52 -14.02
CA LEU A 9 -10.89 -14.10 -12.70
C LEU A 9 -10.41 -12.70 -12.35
N GLY A 10 -9.15 -12.36 -12.68
CA GLY A 10 -8.60 -11.02 -12.47
C GLY A 10 -9.28 -9.96 -13.32
N ALA A 11 -9.59 -10.27 -14.58
CA ALA A 11 -10.35 -9.37 -15.45
C ALA A 11 -11.79 -9.17 -14.94
N VAL A 12 -12.44 -10.24 -14.47
CA VAL A 12 -13.78 -10.16 -13.84
C VAL A 12 -13.73 -9.35 -12.55
N ALA A 13 -12.72 -9.54 -11.71
CA ALA A 13 -12.51 -8.74 -10.50
C ALA A 13 -12.34 -7.26 -10.85
N GLY A 14 -11.49 -6.94 -11.83
CA GLY A 14 -11.32 -5.56 -12.30
C GLY A 14 -12.61 -4.96 -12.87
N ARG A 15 -13.44 -5.77 -13.54
CA ARG A 15 -14.77 -5.34 -14.01
C ARG A 15 -15.73 -5.06 -12.87
N ALA A 16 -15.73 -5.92 -11.84
CA ALA A 16 -16.53 -5.72 -10.65
C ALA A 16 -16.08 -4.46 -9.89
N VAL A 17 -14.77 -4.23 -9.76
CA VAL A 17 -14.21 -3.00 -9.19
C VAL A 17 -14.70 -1.80 -9.97
N ARG A 18 -14.55 -1.78 -11.30
CA ARG A 18 -15.03 -0.68 -12.15
C ARG A 18 -16.52 -0.41 -11.95
N ALA A 19 -17.34 -1.45 -11.92
CA ALA A 19 -18.78 -1.32 -11.71
C ALA A 19 -19.13 -0.83 -10.29
N GLY A 20 -18.33 -1.19 -9.29
CA GLY A 20 -18.54 -0.82 -7.89
C GLY A 20 -18.03 0.58 -7.53
N THR A 21 -17.04 1.12 -8.24
CA THR A 21 -16.39 2.40 -7.92
C THR A 21 -17.37 3.57 -7.75
N PRO A 22 -18.38 3.79 -8.63
CA PRO A 22 -19.33 4.88 -8.43
C PRO A 22 -20.11 4.80 -7.11
N TYR A 23 -20.49 3.58 -6.68
CA TYR A 23 -21.19 3.35 -5.42
C TYR A 23 -20.29 3.57 -4.21
N LEU A 24 -19.04 3.12 -4.30
CA LEU A 24 -18.01 3.31 -3.26
C LEU A 24 -17.71 4.79 -3.03
N LEU A 25 -17.77 5.59 -4.10
CA LEU A 25 -17.55 7.04 -4.09
C LEU A 25 -18.85 7.86 -3.91
N ARG A 26 -20.02 7.21 -3.94
CA ARG A 26 -21.34 7.87 -3.84
C ARG A 26 -21.58 8.94 -4.93
N LEU A 27 -21.14 8.66 -6.15
CA LEU A 27 -21.35 9.55 -7.31
C LEU A 27 -22.82 9.60 -7.73
N LYS A 28 -23.26 10.72 -8.30
CA LYS A 28 -24.67 10.91 -8.69
C LYS A 28 -24.99 10.26 -10.03
N ASP A 29 -24.06 10.32 -10.99
CA ASP A 29 -24.18 9.74 -12.31
C ASP A 29 -23.22 8.55 -12.51
N ALA A 30 -23.62 7.40 -11.95
CA ALA A 30 -22.92 6.14 -12.15
C ALA A 30 -22.87 5.66 -13.61
N SER A 31 -23.48 6.38 -14.56
CA SER A 31 -23.53 6.02 -15.98
C SER A 31 -22.37 6.59 -16.80
N ARG A 32 -21.66 7.62 -16.32
CA ARG A 32 -20.51 8.18 -17.05
C ARG A 32 -19.32 7.21 -17.01
N PRO A 33 -18.93 6.63 -18.15
CA PRO A 33 -17.85 5.67 -18.20
C PRO A 33 -16.52 6.42 -18.22
N PHE A 34 -16.07 6.94 -17.09
CA PHE A 34 -14.67 7.34 -17.00
C PHE A 34 -13.84 6.05 -16.87
N ALA A 35 -13.05 5.78 -17.93
CA ALA A 35 -12.27 4.57 -18.24
C ALA A 35 -11.57 4.00 -16.99
N TRP A 36 -11.32 2.69 -16.85
CA TRP A 36 -10.07 2.09 -17.34
C TRP A 36 -10.27 0.61 -17.77
N PRO A 37 -10.09 0.24 -19.06
CA PRO A 37 -9.70 -1.13 -19.42
C PRO A 37 -8.48 -1.60 -18.61
N TRP A 38 -7.63 -0.66 -18.21
CA TRP A 38 -6.45 -0.92 -17.42
C TRP A 38 -6.72 -1.45 -16.00
N VAL A 39 -7.90 -1.22 -15.41
CA VAL A 39 -8.25 -1.85 -14.13
C VAL A 39 -8.53 -3.34 -14.34
N GLU A 40 -9.18 -3.72 -15.44
CA GLU A 40 -9.31 -5.13 -15.84
C GLU A 40 -7.94 -5.74 -16.18
N LEU A 41 -7.10 -5.01 -16.92
CA LEU A 41 -5.74 -5.47 -17.26
C LEU A 41 -4.85 -5.60 -16.01
N ALA A 42 -4.93 -4.65 -15.08
CA ALA A 42 -4.21 -4.69 -13.82
C ALA A 42 -4.71 -5.86 -12.95
N GLY A 43 -6.03 -6.05 -12.84
CA GLY A 43 -6.61 -7.19 -12.16
C GLY A 43 -6.14 -8.52 -12.77
N ALA A 44 -6.22 -8.65 -14.10
CA ALA A 44 -5.73 -9.81 -14.85
C ALA A 44 -4.23 -10.07 -14.62
N ALA A 45 -3.40 -9.02 -14.69
CA ALA A 45 -1.96 -9.10 -14.49
C ALA A 45 -1.62 -9.51 -13.04
N VAL A 46 -2.21 -8.86 -12.05
CA VAL A 46 -1.98 -9.16 -10.63
C VAL A 46 -2.40 -10.59 -10.30
N PHE A 47 -3.58 -11.02 -10.76
CA PHE A 47 -4.04 -12.40 -10.54
C PHE A 47 -3.15 -13.41 -11.26
N ALA A 48 -2.73 -13.12 -12.50
CA ALA A 48 -1.78 -13.98 -13.22
C ALA A 48 -0.46 -14.11 -12.45
N LEU A 49 0.11 -12.99 -11.98
CA LEU A 49 1.36 -12.99 -11.21
C LEU A 49 1.22 -13.75 -9.89
N LEU A 50 0.12 -13.57 -9.16
CA LEU A 50 -0.17 -14.33 -7.94
C LEU A 50 -0.32 -15.83 -8.25
N ALA A 51 -1.04 -16.19 -9.30
CA ALA A 51 -1.19 -17.59 -9.71
C ALA A 51 0.14 -18.23 -10.14
N LEU A 52 1.02 -17.48 -10.81
CA LEU A 52 2.36 -17.96 -11.19
C LEU A 52 3.29 -18.14 -9.98
N ARG A 53 3.21 -17.26 -8.98
CA ARG A 53 4.14 -17.24 -7.84
C ARG A 53 3.67 -18.03 -6.62
N ARG A 54 2.36 -18.07 -6.38
CA ARG A 54 1.72 -18.68 -5.20
C ARG A 54 0.82 -19.86 -5.55
N GLY A 55 0.54 -20.06 -6.84
CA GLY A 55 -0.40 -21.07 -7.31
C GLY A 55 -1.84 -20.59 -7.23
N LEU A 56 -2.69 -21.13 -8.13
CA LEU A 56 -4.14 -21.01 -8.03
C LEU A 56 -4.66 -22.26 -7.30
N VAL A 57 -4.87 -22.11 -5.99
CA VAL A 57 -5.35 -23.15 -5.06
C VAL A 57 -6.34 -22.52 -4.07
N TRP A 58 -7.25 -23.32 -3.52
CA TRP A 58 -8.34 -22.85 -2.65
C TRP A 58 -7.83 -22.18 -1.37
N GLU A 59 -6.67 -22.60 -0.90
CA GLU A 59 -5.96 -22.10 0.28
C GLU A 59 -5.34 -20.71 0.07
N ARG A 60 -5.42 -20.14 -1.15
CA ARG A 60 -4.85 -18.83 -1.50
C ARG A 60 -5.90 -17.81 -1.95
N LEU A 61 -7.19 -18.11 -1.78
CA LEU A 61 -8.29 -17.21 -2.15
C LEU A 61 -8.20 -15.84 -1.45
N ASP A 62 -7.65 -15.80 -0.24
CA ASP A 62 -7.29 -14.59 0.49
C ASP A 62 -6.45 -13.61 -0.34
N LEU A 63 -5.41 -14.08 -1.04
CA LEU A 63 -4.53 -13.18 -1.81
C LEU A 63 -5.25 -12.58 -3.01
N PHE A 64 -6.18 -13.33 -3.62
CA PHE A 64 -6.98 -12.84 -4.74
C PHE A 64 -8.06 -11.86 -4.27
N LEU A 65 -8.69 -12.13 -3.13
CA LEU A 65 -9.61 -11.19 -2.47
C LEU A 65 -8.88 -9.91 -2.06
N PHE A 66 -7.74 -10.04 -1.39
CA PHE A 66 -6.88 -8.94 -0.98
C PHE A 66 -6.43 -8.12 -2.19
N ALA A 67 -5.97 -8.75 -3.27
CA ALA A 67 -5.62 -8.06 -4.51
C ALA A 67 -6.80 -7.30 -5.12
N THR A 68 -8.01 -7.85 -5.03
CA THR A 68 -9.23 -7.17 -5.48
C THR A 68 -9.54 -5.94 -4.64
N LEU A 69 -9.39 -6.02 -3.31
CA LEU A 69 -9.56 -4.87 -2.41
C LEU A 69 -8.51 -3.79 -2.68
N LEU A 70 -7.25 -4.17 -2.88
CA LEU A 70 -6.17 -3.24 -3.23
C LEU A 70 -6.42 -2.57 -4.59
N LEU A 71 -6.91 -3.32 -5.58
CA LEU A 71 -7.29 -2.78 -6.88
C LEU A 71 -8.45 -1.79 -6.76
N ALA A 72 -9.45 -2.09 -5.92
CA ALA A 72 -10.57 -1.19 -5.64
C ALA A 72 -10.10 0.10 -4.96
N VAL A 73 -9.23 0.00 -3.96
CA VAL A 73 -8.65 1.15 -3.26
C VAL A 73 -7.81 1.99 -4.21
N ALA A 74 -6.94 1.39 -5.01
CA ALA A 74 -6.14 2.12 -6.00
C ALA A 74 -7.03 2.83 -7.04
N ALA A 75 -8.12 2.18 -7.48
CA ALA A 75 -9.05 2.79 -8.42
C ALA A 75 -9.82 3.99 -7.82
N THR A 76 -10.32 3.85 -6.58
CA THR A 76 -11.02 4.95 -5.89
C THR A 76 -10.07 6.10 -5.57
N ASP A 77 -8.83 5.81 -5.21
CA ASP A 77 -7.84 6.82 -4.85
C ASP A 77 -7.30 7.57 -6.08
N VAL A 78 -7.08 6.90 -7.22
CA VAL A 78 -6.75 7.59 -8.47
C VAL A 78 -7.89 8.49 -8.93
N ARG A 79 -9.15 8.05 -8.77
CA ARG A 79 -10.31 8.79 -9.26
C ARG A 79 -10.70 9.96 -8.38
N ALA A 80 -10.76 9.75 -7.08
CA ALA A 80 -11.34 10.70 -6.13
C ALA A 80 -10.43 11.04 -4.95
N ARG A 81 -9.18 10.53 -4.94
CA ARG A 81 -8.21 10.73 -3.84
C ARG A 81 -8.80 10.35 -2.47
N LEU A 82 -9.67 9.35 -2.51
CA LEU A 82 -10.45 8.89 -1.39
C LEU A 82 -10.35 7.38 -1.29
N ILE A 83 -10.03 6.93 -0.08
CA ILE A 83 -9.94 5.53 0.28
C ILE A 83 -11.16 5.22 1.18
N PRO A 84 -12.19 4.54 0.66
CA PRO A 84 -13.41 4.28 1.41
C PRO A 84 -13.17 3.36 2.61
N ASP A 85 -13.75 3.74 3.75
CA ASP A 85 -13.79 2.89 4.96
C ASP A 85 -14.50 1.56 4.71
N LEU A 86 -15.44 1.54 3.76
CA LEU A 86 -16.16 0.34 3.33
C LEU A 86 -15.23 -0.70 2.67
N LEU A 87 -14.05 -0.29 2.17
CA LEU A 87 -13.04 -1.23 1.68
C LEU A 87 -12.05 -1.60 2.79
N THR A 88 -11.51 -0.60 3.49
CA THR A 88 -10.39 -0.81 4.42
C THR A 88 -10.81 -1.48 5.73
N LEU A 89 -11.94 -1.10 6.34
CA LEU A 89 -12.36 -1.68 7.62
C LEU A 89 -12.87 -3.12 7.45
N PRO A 90 -13.81 -3.43 6.53
CA PRO A 90 -14.19 -4.82 6.29
C PRO A 90 -13.01 -5.65 5.79
N GLY A 91 -12.14 -5.09 4.94
CA GLY A 91 -10.91 -5.75 4.53
C GLY A 91 -10.01 -6.11 5.71
N THR A 92 -9.83 -5.21 6.68
CA THR A 92 -9.05 -5.48 7.89
C THR A 92 -9.65 -6.62 8.70
N VAL A 93 -10.97 -6.61 8.88
CA VAL A 93 -11.70 -7.70 9.58
C VAL A 93 -11.53 -9.03 8.84
N LEU A 94 -11.61 -9.03 7.50
CA LEU A 94 -11.40 -10.22 6.69
C LEU A 94 -9.97 -10.75 6.81
N GLY A 95 -8.96 -9.87 6.83
CA GLY A 95 -7.57 -10.26 7.05
C GLY A 95 -7.34 -10.89 8.43
N LEU A 96 -7.93 -10.31 9.48
CA LEU A 96 -7.90 -10.87 10.84
C LEU A 96 -8.59 -12.23 10.90
N ALA A 97 -9.80 -12.34 10.34
CA ALA A 97 -10.58 -13.57 10.34
C ALA A 97 -9.89 -14.69 9.56
N TRP A 98 -9.30 -14.38 8.40
CA TRP A 98 -8.56 -15.36 7.62
C TRP A 98 -7.32 -15.85 8.35
N ASN A 99 -6.54 -14.95 8.96
CA ASN A 99 -5.34 -15.34 9.69
C ASN A 99 -5.65 -16.04 11.03
N ALA A 100 -6.83 -15.85 11.60
CA ALA A 100 -7.31 -16.67 12.71
C ALA A 100 -7.66 -18.11 12.25
N ALA A 101 -8.26 -18.26 11.06
CA ALA A 101 -8.64 -19.55 10.50
C ALA A 101 -7.45 -20.33 9.90
N GLN A 102 -6.48 -19.63 9.30
CA GLN A 102 -5.34 -20.17 8.58
C GLN A 102 -4.04 -19.48 9.00
N PRO A 103 -3.56 -19.70 10.24
CA PRO A 103 -2.36 -19.04 10.78
C PRO A 103 -1.08 -19.33 9.98
N GLN A 104 -1.06 -20.42 9.21
CA GLN A 104 0.07 -20.78 8.35
C GLN A 104 0.30 -19.75 7.23
N GLN A 105 -0.73 -18.97 6.86
CA GLN A 105 -0.61 -17.96 5.82
C GLN A 105 0.32 -16.82 6.27
N ILE A 106 0.02 -16.14 7.38
CA ILE A 106 0.89 -15.11 7.96
C ILE A 106 2.24 -15.70 8.36
N ALA A 107 2.27 -16.94 8.87
CA ALA A 107 3.52 -17.64 9.18
C ALA A 107 4.38 -17.85 7.92
N SER A 108 3.78 -18.10 6.76
CA SER A 108 4.52 -18.19 5.51
C SER A 108 5.17 -16.87 5.10
N PHE A 109 4.66 -15.72 5.55
CA PHE A 109 5.34 -14.43 5.37
C PHE A 109 6.39 -14.15 6.46
N LEU A 110 6.32 -14.83 7.63
CA LEU A 110 7.18 -14.60 8.80
C LEU A 110 8.35 -15.59 8.92
N GLY A 111 8.09 -16.90 8.82
CA GLY A 111 9.09 -17.98 8.91
C GLY A 111 10.01 -18.09 7.69
N GLN A 112 9.81 -17.18 6.76
CA GLN A 112 10.50 -17.02 5.50
C GLN A 112 11.69 -16.05 5.68
N VAL A 113 11.47 -15.03 6.49
CA VAL A 113 12.39 -13.94 6.62
C VAL A 113 13.48 -14.28 7.65
N GLU A 114 14.71 -14.64 7.21
CA GLU A 114 15.93 -14.70 8.07
C GLU A 114 16.33 -13.33 8.70
N VAL A 115 15.41 -12.36 8.76
CA VAL A 115 15.67 -10.97 9.15
C VAL A 115 15.79 -10.80 10.66
N LEU A 116 15.21 -11.72 11.45
CA LEU A 116 15.48 -11.79 12.88
C LEU A 116 15.78 -13.23 13.30
N PRO A 117 17.07 -13.63 13.43
CA PRO A 117 17.47 -14.86 14.11
C PRO A 117 16.88 -14.96 15.52
N LEU A 118 16.57 -13.82 16.15
CA LEU A 118 15.98 -13.69 17.48
C LEU A 118 14.50 -14.09 17.57
N LEU A 119 13.78 -14.12 16.44
CA LEU A 119 12.31 -14.27 16.39
C LEU A 119 11.91 -15.40 15.44
N ARG A 120 12.69 -16.49 15.43
CA ARG A 120 12.35 -17.74 14.74
C ARG A 120 11.06 -18.30 15.33
N LEU A 121 9.93 -17.94 14.74
CA LEU A 121 8.66 -18.54 15.09
C LEU A 121 8.66 -20.02 14.65
N PRO A 122 8.12 -20.94 15.45
CA PRO A 122 7.91 -22.32 15.04
C PRO A 122 7.16 -22.37 13.70
N ARG A 123 7.51 -23.34 12.84
CA ARG A 123 6.83 -23.53 11.54
C ARG A 123 5.33 -23.80 11.71
N GLU A 124 4.94 -24.35 12.85
CA GLU A 124 3.53 -24.52 13.23
C GLU A 124 3.13 -23.39 14.17
N VAL A 125 2.32 -22.49 13.63
CA VAL A 125 1.77 -21.34 14.35
C VAL A 125 0.33 -21.70 14.73
N ALA A 126 0.05 -21.67 16.03
CA ALA A 126 -1.30 -21.92 16.51
C ALA A 126 -2.30 -20.87 15.98
N PRO A 127 -3.61 -21.17 15.91
CA PRO A 127 -4.63 -20.24 15.40
C PRO A 127 -4.62 -18.86 16.09
N TRP A 128 -4.49 -18.85 17.41
CA TRP A 128 -4.43 -17.62 18.20
C TRP A 128 -3.17 -16.78 17.92
N SER A 129 -2.06 -17.41 17.55
CA SER A 129 -0.87 -16.66 17.15
C SER A 129 -1.00 -16.07 15.75
N GLY A 130 -1.74 -16.70 14.84
CA GLY A 130 -2.11 -16.09 13.55
C GLY A 130 -2.94 -14.81 13.71
N LEU A 131 -4.00 -14.88 14.51
CA LEU A 131 -4.83 -13.71 14.85
C LEU A 131 -4.00 -12.61 15.52
N LEU A 132 -3.18 -12.96 16.51
CA LEU A 132 -2.32 -12.00 17.22
C LEU A 132 -1.35 -11.30 16.26
N LEU A 133 -0.70 -12.06 15.36
CA LEU A 133 0.23 -11.49 14.39
C LEU A 133 -0.49 -10.57 13.41
N ALA A 134 -1.69 -10.93 12.95
CA ALA A 134 -2.49 -10.07 12.09
C ALA A 134 -2.92 -8.79 12.81
N ALA A 135 -3.31 -8.87 14.09
CA ALA A 135 -3.65 -7.72 14.91
C ALA A 135 -2.44 -6.79 15.15
N ILE A 136 -1.26 -7.36 15.45
CA ILE A 136 -0.01 -6.60 15.56
C ILE A 136 0.33 -5.95 14.23
N GLY A 137 0.18 -6.66 13.11
CA GLY A 137 0.41 -6.11 11.78
C GLY A 137 -0.53 -4.95 11.48
N ALA A 138 -1.82 -5.09 11.76
CA ALA A 138 -2.80 -4.04 11.57
C ALA A 138 -2.50 -2.80 12.43
N LEU A 139 -2.23 -3.00 13.72
CA LEU A 139 -1.87 -1.94 14.65
C LEU A 139 -0.59 -1.23 14.22
N LEU A 140 0.46 -1.99 13.88
CA LEU A 140 1.73 -1.46 13.42
C LEU A 140 1.55 -0.62 12.15
N GLY A 141 0.77 -1.13 11.18
CA GLY A 141 0.47 -0.40 9.94
C GLY A 141 -0.23 0.92 10.21
N PHE A 142 -1.28 0.91 11.04
CA PHE A 142 -2.00 2.12 11.40
C PHE A 142 -1.11 3.14 12.13
N VAL A 143 -0.48 2.70 13.23
CA VAL A 143 0.32 3.57 14.10
C VAL A 143 1.51 4.17 13.37
N LEU A 144 2.17 3.39 12.52
CA LEU A 144 3.35 3.85 11.80
C LEU A 144 3.01 4.99 10.85
N LEU A 145 1.98 4.82 10.01
CA LEU A 145 1.66 5.82 8.99
C LEU A 145 0.86 7.01 9.57
N GLU A 146 -0.02 6.78 10.53
CA GLU A 146 -0.71 7.86 11.26
C GLU A 146 0.28 8.66 12.12
N GLY A 147 1.23 7.98 12.77
CA GLY A 147 2.32 8.64 13.50
C GLY A 147 3.19 9.48 12.58
N PHE A 148 3.55 8.96 11.40
CA PHE A 148 4.27 9.70 10.37
C PHE A 148 3.47 10.92 9.88
N ARG A 149 2.17 10.77 9.59
CA ARG A 149 1.28 11.86 9.18
C ARG A 149 1.27 12.99 10.21
N ARG A 150 1.08 12.66 11.49
CA ARG A 150 1.09 13.64 12.59
C ARG A 150 2.45 14.29 12.77
N LEU A 151 3.53 13.52 12.68
CA LEU A 151 4.89 14.05 12.78
C LEU A 151 5.18 15.07 11.68
N ILE A 152 4.82 14.78 10.44
CA ILE A 152 4.97 15.72 9.32
C ILE A 152 4.07 16.94 9.52
N ALA A 153 2.82 16.77 9.95
CA ALA A 153 1.94 17.90 10.25
C ALA A 153 2.53 18.82 11.32
N LEU A 154 3.14 18.26 12.37
CA LEU A 154 3.80 19.04 13.44
C LEU A 154 5.07 19.75 12.96
N LEU A 155 5.87 19.11 12.10
CA LEU A 155 7.17 19.65 11.67
C LEU A 155 7.05 20.63 10.48
N ALA A 156 6.15 20.34 9.55
CA ALA A 156 6.00 21.05 8.29
C ALA A 156 4.78 21.97 8.23
N GLU A 157 3.85 21.88 9.20
CA GLU A 157 2.60 22.66 9.25
C GLU A 157 1.70 22.45 8.02
N ILE A 158 1.80 21.26 7.39
CA ILE A 158 0.98 20.83 6.24
C ILE A 158 0.46 19.43 6.54
N GLU A 159 -0.82 19.17 6.25
CA GLU A 159 -1.33 17.80 6.21
C GLU A 159 -0.81 17.10 4.95
N GLY A 160 0.34 16.43 5.08
CA GLY A 160 1.04 15.82 3.95
C GLY A 160 0.47 14.49 3.44
N MET A 161 -0.46 13.85 4.15
CA MET A 161 -1.01 12.53 3.80
C MET A 161 -2.41 12.34 4.41
N GLY A 162 -3.28 11.55 3.76
CA GLY A 162 -4.63 11.26 4.24
C GLY A 162 -4.68 10.13 5.27
N MET A 163 -5.67 10.16 6.17
CA MET A 163 -5.91 9.05 7.12
C MET A 163 -6.28 7.73 6.41
N GLY A 164 -6.79 7.82 5.17
CA GLY A 164 -7.09 6.67 4.32
C GLY A 164 -5.86 5.78 4.08
N ASP A 165 -4.68 6.37 3.89
CA ASP A 165 -3.43 5.63 3.67
C ASP A 165 -3.06 4.80 4.91
N ALA A 166 -3.26 5.36 6.12
CA ALA A 166 -2.99 4.65 7.37
C ALA A 166 -3.96 3.47 7.58
N LYS A 167 -5.24 3.64 7.21
CA LYS A 167 -6.23 2.53 7.21
C LYS A 167 -5.92 1.48 6.17
N LEU A 168 -5.41 1.87 5.00
CA LEU A 168 -4.94 0.94 3.98
C LEU A 168 -3.76 0.12 4.50
N LEU A 169 -2.78 0.76 5.13
CA LEU A 169 -1.62 0.06 5.69
C LEU A 169 -2.00 -0.85 6.87
N MET A 170 -3.01 -0.46 7.66
CA MET A 170 -3.64 -1.33 8.67
C MET A 170 -4.23 -2.59 8.03
N MET A 171 -5.02 -2.45 6.96
CA MET A 171 -5.58 -3.58 6.23
C MET A 171 -4.48 -4.48 5.66
N ILE A 172 -3.44 -3.90 5.05
CA ILE A 172 -2.28 -4.64 4.53
C ILE A 172 -1.60 -5.44 5.64
N GLY A 173 -1.39 -4.83 6.81
CA GLY A 173 -0.84 -5.49 7.99
C GLY A 173 -1.71 -6.63 8.52
N ALA A 174 -3.03 -6.51 8.44
CA ALA A 174 -3.96 -7.56 8.84
C ALA A 174 -3.89 -8.80 7.92
N PHE A 175 -3.66 -8.62 6.61
CA PHE A 175 -3.55 -9.73 5.67
C PHE A 175 -2.15 -10.36 5.67
N LEU A 176 -1.10 -9.53 5.61
CA LEU A 176 0.26 -9.99 5.34
C LEU A 176 1.14 -10.03 6.61
N GLY A 177 0.69 -9.45 7.71
CA GLY A 177 1.40 -9.40 8.98
C GLY A 177 2.38 -8.24 9.14
N PRO A 178 3.04 -8.16 10.31
CA PRO A 178 3.80 -6.98 10.72
C PRO A 178 5.06 -6.73 9.89
N HIS A 179 5.74 -7.78 9.42
CA HIS A 179 6.94 -7.61 8.58
C HIS A 179 6.58 -7.00 7.23
N ALA A 180 5.44 -7.41 6.66
CA ALA A 180 4.97 -6.92 5.38
C ALA A 180 4.59 -5.43 5.41
N VAL A 181 4.24 -4.87 6.57
CA VAL A 181 3.98 -3.42 6.73
C VAL A 181 5.19 -2.60 6.28
N LEU A 182 6.36 -2.86 6.88
CA LEU A 182 7.59 -2.14 6.55
C LEU A 182 8.05 -2.42 5.12
N LEU A 183 7.92 -3.67 4.69
CA LEU A 183 8.36 -4.11 3.37
C LEU A 183 7.47 -3.59 2.25
N THR A 184 6.21 -3.30 2.53
CA THR A 184 5.29 -2.65 1.58
C THR A 184 5.68 -1.21 1.34
N LEU A 185 6.12 -0.49 2.38
CA LEU A 185 6.50 0.92 2.28
C LEU A 185 7.70 1.16 1.37
N LEU A 186 8.65 0.23 1.29
CA LEU A 186 9.84 0.38 0.43
C LEU A 186 9.49 0.51 -1.07
N PRO A 187 8.86 -0.49 -1.72
CA PRO A 187 8.41 -0.37 -3.10
C PRO A 187 7.32 0.70 -3.27
N ALA A 188 6.47 0.95 -2.25
CA ALA A 188 5.49 2.03 -2.30
C ALA A 188 6.14 3.41 -2.39
N CYS A 189 7.13 3.71 -1.54
CA CYS A 189 7.86 4.96 -1.58
C CYS A 189 8.63 5.12 -2.90
N ALA A 190 9.24 4.05 -3.42
CA ALA A 190 9.93 4.09 -4.70
C ALA A 190 8.96 4.36 -5.87
N ALA A 191 7.85 3.63 -5.94
CA ALA A 191 6.82 3.82 -6.97
C ALA A 191 6.16 5.20 -6.85
N GLY A 192 5.83 5.63 -5.63
CA GLY A 192 5.24 6.94 -5.33
C GLY A 192 6.18 8.10 -5.66
N ALA A 193 7.49 7.97 -5.40
CA ALA A 193 8.46 8.98 -5.79
C ALA A 193 8.57 9.12 -7.32
N VAL A 194 8.60 8.00 -8.04
CA VAL A 194 8.62 8.00 -9.52
C VAL A 194 7.33 8.59 -10.07
N ALA A 195 6.17 8.13 -9.59
CA ALA A 195 4.86 8.61 -10.03
C ALA A 195 4.65 10.09 -9.68
N GLY A 196 5.05 10.51 -8.49
CA GLY A 196 4.97 11.89 -8.01
C GLY A 196 5.87 12.82 -8.81
N LEU A 197 7.10 12.41 -9.10
CA LEU A 197 8.01 13.17 -9.96
C LEU A 197 7.43 13.31 -11.37
N PHE A 198 6.96 12.21 -11.95
CA PHE A 198 6.37 12.20 -13.28
C PHE A 198 5.12 13.07 -13.38
N HIS A 199 4.23 12.99 -12.38
CA HIS A 199 3.05 13.84 -12.29
C HIS A 199 3.45 15.31 -12.19
N ARG A 200 4.36 15.64 -11.27
CA ARG A 200 4.85 17.02 -11.08
C ARG A 200 5.47 17.60 -12.35
N LEU A 201 6.21 16.80 -13.12
CA LEU A 201 6.81 17.23 -14.39
C LEU A 201 5.77 17.49 -15.48
N ARG A 202 4.57 16.91 -15.39
CA ARG A 202 3.51 17.07 -16.40
C ARG A 202 2.44 18.09 -16.02
N SER A 203 1.93 18.03 -14.80
CA SER A 203 0.82 18.88 -14.33
C SER A 203 1.30 20.14 -13.61
N GLY A 204 2.53 20.14 -13.08
CA GLY A 204 3.02 21.18 -12.17
C GLY A 204 2.36 21.13 -10.77
N GLN A 205 1.37 20.26 -10.56
CA GLN A 205 0.66 20.14 -9.30
C GLN A 205 1.48 19.33 -8.27
N PRO A 206 1.43 19.72 -6.99
CA PRO A 206 2.22 19.07 -5.94
C PRO A 206 1.54 17.82 -5.36
N HIS A 207 0.24 17.61 -5.60
CA HIS A 207 -0.55 16.60 -4.91
C HIS A 207 -0.75 15.34 -5.76
N VAL A 208 -0.42 14.18 -5.20
CA VAL A 208 -0.60 12.87 -5.84
C VAL A 208 -1.08 11.87 -4.79
N ALA A 209 -2.08 11.06 -5.17
CA ALA A 209 -2.62 10.03 -4.31
C ALA A 209 -1.57 8.92 -4.03
N PHE A 210 -1.36 8.58 -2.76
CA PHE A 210 -0.33 7.61 -2.35
C PHE A 210 -0.88 6.17 -2.26
N GLY A 211 -2.19 6.00 -2.18
CA GLY A 211 -2.86 4.70 -2.09
C GLY A 211 -2.48 3.71 -3.21
N PRO A 212 -2.37 4.11 -4.50
CA PRO A 212 -1.93 3.22 -5.57
C PRO A 212 -0.50 2.72 -5.37
N ALA A 213 0.38 3.56 -4.83
CA ALA A 213 1.75 3.18 -4.55
C ALA A 213 1.81 2.18 -3.37
N LEU A 214 1.00 2.40 -2.32
CA LEU A 214 0.83 1.44 -1.23
C LEU A 214 0.26 0.10 -1.71
N ALA A 215 -0.78 0.13 -2.54
CA ALA A 215 -1.39 -1.04 -3.14
C ALA A 215 -0.37 -1.82 -4.00
N PHE A 216 0.40 -1.11 -4.83
CA PHE A 216 1.51 -1.68 -5.60
C PHE A 216 2.54 -2.34 -4.69
N GLY A 217 2.96 -1.67 -3.62
CA GLY A 217 3.93 -2.22 -2.68
C GLY A 217 3.43 -3.50 -2.00
N ALA A 218 2.16 -3.53 -1.59
CA ALA A 218 1.54 -4.70 -0.98
C ALA A 218 1.45 -5.87 -1.97
N VAL A 219 1.05 -5.61 -3.21
CA VAL A 219 1.06 -6.62 -4.29
C VAL A 219 2.48 -7.13 -4.55
N ALA A 220 3.47 -6.23 -4.61
CA ALA A 220 4.87 -6.61 -4.82
C ALA A 220 5.36 -7.52 -3.71
N VAL A 221 5.06 -7.24 -2.45
CA VAL A 221 5.38 -8.12 -1.30
C VAL A 221 4.63 -9.46 -1.40
N ALA A 222 3.34 -9.43 -1.72
CA ALA A 222 2.53 -10.65 -1.88
C ALA A 222 3.04 -11.56 -3.02
N VAL A 223 3.43 -10.99 -4.16
CA VAL A 223 3.90 -11.71 -5.35
C VAL A 223 5.37 -12.14 -5.20
N ALA A 224 6.23 -11.22 -4.78
CA ALA A 224 7.65 -11.48 -4.73
C ALA A 224 8.00 -12.45 -3.60
N GLY A 225 7.35 -12.32 -2.44
CA GLY A 225 7.66 -13.11 -1.25
C GLY A 225 9.14 -13.00 -0.89
N GLU A 226 9.69 -14.10 -0.42
CA GLU A 226 11.05 -14.26 0.11
C GLU A 226 12.22 -13.65 -0.66
N PRO A 227 12.40 -13.90 -1.97
CA PRO A 227 13.57 -13.40 -2.69
C PRO A 227 13.72 -11.89 -2.60
N LEU A 228 12.62 -11.14 -2.65
CA LEU A 228 12.64 -9.68 -2.51
C LEU A 228 12.98 -9.28 -1.08
N LEU A 229 12.39 -9.94 -0.08
CA LEU A 229 12.65 -9.64 1.33
C LEU A 229 14.10 -9.91 1.69
N GLY A 230 14.61 -11.08 1.29
CA GLY A 230 16.01 -11.44 1.46
C GLY A 230 16.95 -10.52 0.69
N ALA A 231 16.61 -10.09 -0.53
CA ALA A 231 17.43 -9.16 -1.30
C ALA A 231 17.50 -7.77 -0.64
N LEU A 232 16.35 -7.21 -0.24
CA LEU A 232 16.27 -5.93 0.46
C LEU A 232 17.01 -5.99 1.80
N TRP A 233 16.86 -7.08 2.55
CA TRP A 233 17.57 -7.28 3.81
C TRP A 233 19.09 -7.39 3.62
N ARG A 234 19.54 -8.20 2.66
CA ARG A 234 20.97 -8.31 2.35
C ARG A 234 21.54 -6.98 1.89
N ALA A 235 20.79 -6.21 1.11
CA ALA A 235 21.18 -4.87 0.72
C ALA A 235 21.30 -3.94 1.94
N SER A 236 20.34 -3.97 2.88
CA SER A 236 20.42 -3.17 4.11
C SER A 236 21.60 -3.57 5.01
N LEU A 237 21.88 -4.88 5.14
CA LEU A 237 23.05 -5.35 5.88
C LEU A 237 24.36 -5.01 5.19
N ALA A 238 24.40 -5.04 3.85
CA ALA A 238 25.58 -4.65 3.08
C ALA A 238 25.92 -3.17 3.28
N LEU A 239 24.92 -2.30 3.38
CA LEU A 239 25.14 -0.88 3.72
C LEU A 239 25.84 -0.74 5.07
N LEU A 240 25.45 -1.53 6.08
CA LEU A 240 26.09 -1.51 7.42
C LEU A 240 27.54 -1.99 7.42
N ARG A 241 28.00 -2.65 6.35
CA ARG A 241 29.40 -3.09 6.20
C ARG A 241 30.31 -2.03 5.59
N LEU A 242 29.76 -0.88 5.18
CA LEU A 242 30.56 0.23 4.66
C LEU A 242 31.48 0.81 5.76
N PRO A 243 32.64 1.39 5.39
CA PRO A 243 33.48 2.14 6.32
C PRO A 243 32.69 3.15 7.15
N ARG A 244 33.02 3.27 8.44
CA ARG A 244 32.32 4.17 9.37
C ARG A 244 32.26 5.62 8.86
N SER A 245 33.33 6.09 8.19
CA SER A 245 33.36 7.41 7.57
C SER A 245 32.27 7.59 6.51
N LEU A 246 32.11 6.63 5.60
CA LEU A 246 31.05 6.66 4.58
C LEU A 246 29.66 6.59 5.19
N LEU A 247 29.48 5.77 6.23
CA LEU A 247 28.20 5.72 6.95
C LEU A 247 27.86 7.06 7.60
N VAL A 248 28.82 7.69 8.30
CA VAL A 248 28.61 9.00 8.93
C VAL A 248 28.31 10.06 7.87
N THR A 249 29.07 10.10 6.77
CA THR A 249 28.82 11.04 5.67
C THR A 249 27.45 10.82 5.03
N PHE A 250 27.07 9.57 4.74
CA PHE A 250 25.78 9.24 4.16
C PHE A 250 24.61 9.68 5.05
N HIS A 251 24.64 9.35 6.35
CA HIS A 251 23.59 9.74 7.29
C HIS A 251 23.58 11.25 7.54
N GLY A 252 24.75 11.90 7.56
CA GLY A 252 24.87 13.35 7.67
C GLY A 252 24.25 14.07 6.47
N LEU A 253 24.51 13.60 5.25
CA LEU A 253 23.90 14.14 4.03
C LEU A 253 22.39 13.89 3.99
N LEU A 254 21.94 12.69 4.40
CA LEU A 254 20.52 12.37 4.48
C LEU A 254 19.79 13.26 5.49
N LEU A 255 20.39 13.50 6.66
CA LEU A 255 19.85 14.41 7.67
C LEU A 255 19.82 15.85 7.16
N ALA A 256 20.89 16.32 6.52
CA ALA A 256 20.92 17.66 5.93
C ALA A 256 19.84 17.82 4.85
N LEU A 257 19.66 16.83 3.98
CA LEU A 257 18.59 16.81 2.98
C LEU A 257 17.21 16.84 3.64
N LEU A 258 16.98 16.01 4.67
CA LEU A 258 15.71 15.98 5.40
C LEU A 258 15.40 17.34 6.04
N VAL A 259 16.38 17.96 6.70
CA VAL A 259 16.23 19.30 7.28
C VAL A 259 15.92 20.34 6.21
N LEU A 260 16.61 20.31 5.07
CA LEU A 260 16.36 21.21 3.95
C LEU A 260 14.96 21.03 3.38
N VAL A 261 14.49 19.79 3.21
CA VAL A 261 13.14 19.48 2.72
C VAL A 261 12.09 19.97 3.72
N LEU A 262 12.23 19.67 5.00
CA LEU A 262 11.29 20.12 6.03
C LEU A 262 11.26 21.65 6.14
N TRP A 263 12.43 22.29 6.07
CA TRP A 263 12.53 23.75 6.06
C TRP A 263 11.84 24.35 4.84
N GLN A 264 12.03 23.78 3.64
CA GLN A 264 11.35 24.23 2.42
C GLN A 264 9.83 24.02 2.49
N LEU A 265 9.38 22.87 3.01
CA LEU A 265 7.95 22.58 3.20
C LEU A 265 7.34 23.60 4.14
N ARG A 266 7.93 23.80 5.33
CA ARG A 266 7.44 24.75 6.33
C ARG A 266 7.41 26.18 5.79
N ARG A 267 8.45 26.60 5.07
CA ARG A 267 8.51 27.94 4.44
C ARG A 267 7.41 28.16 3.40
N ARG A 268 6.92 27.10 2.76
CA ARG A 268 5.88 27.14 1.72
C ARG A 268 4.54 26.56 2.18
N ALA A 269 4.37 26.34 3.49
CA ALA A 269 3.23 25.60 4.02
C ALA A 269 1.89 26.20 3.61
N ALA A 270 1.70 27.51 3.83
CA ALA A 270 0.47 28.20 3.45
C ALA A 270 0.15 28.08 1.95
N HIS A 271 1.15 28.19 1.09
CA HIS A 271 0.98 28.07 -0.35
C HIS A 271 0.61 26.64 -0.78
N TYR A 272 1.27 25.62 -0.22
CA TYR A 272 0.94 24.23 -0.51
C TYR A 272 -0.44 23.84 0.02
N SER A 273 -0.82 24.30 1.22
CA SER A 273 -2.15 24.04 1.77
C SER A 273 -3.25 24.64 0.89
N GLN A 274 -3.07 25.86 0.38
CA GLN A 274 -3.99 26.47 -0.59
C GLN A 274 -4.10 25.65 -1.89
N LEU A 275 -2.97 25.28 -2.48
CA LEU A 275 -2.97 24.46 -3.70
C LEU A 275 -3.68 23.11 -3.50
N ILE A 276 -3.50 22.47 -2.34
CA ILE A 276 -4.16 21.21 -2.01
C ILE A 276 -5.67 21.43 -1.87
N GLU A 277 -6.08 22.48 -1.16
CA GLU A 277 -7.51 22.79 -0.95
C GLU A 277 -8.23 23.12 -2.27
N ASP A 278 -7.61 23.93 -3.14
CA ASP A 278 -8.15 24.27 -4.45
C ASP A 278 -8.30 23.02 -5.34
N ASP A 279 -7.32 22.12 -5.31
CA ASP A 279 -7.33 20.89 -6.08
C ASP A 279 -8.40 19.90 -5.57
N TYR A 280 -8.64 19.84 -4.25
CA TYR A 280 -9.77 19.08 -3.69
C TYR A 280 -11.13 19.70 -4.03
N ARG A 281 -11.26 21.03 -4.05
CA ARG A 281 -12.49 21.70 -4.47
C ARG A 281 -12.82 21.45 -5.93
N ALA A 282 -11.83 21.59 -6.81
CA ALA A 282 -12.00 21.28 -8.24
C ALA A 282 -12.41 19.81 -8.46
N LEU A 283 -11.82 18.90 -7.69
CA LEU A 283 -12.17 17.48 -7.74
C LEU A 283 -13.59 17.21 -7.22
N ASP A 284 -14.02 17.83 -6.12
CA ASP A 284 -15.39 17.69 -5.60
C ASP A 284 -16.43 18.25 -6.58
N GLU A 285 -16.11 19.34 -7.28
CA GLU A 285 -16.93 19.87 -8.37
C GLU A 285 -17.04 18.88 -9.54
N GLU A 286 -15.91 18.33 -10.01
CA GLU A 286 -15.90 17.30 -11.08
C GLU A 286 -16.73 16.08 -10.69
N LEU A 287 -16.58 15.58 -9.45
CA LEU A 287 -17.30 14.41 -8.95
C LEU A 287 -18.78 14.67 -8.67
N ARG A 288 -19.21 15.93 -8.49
CA ARG A 288 -20.61 16.32 -8.35
C ARG A 288 -21.34 16.44 -9.68
N ASP A 289 -20.59 16.78 -10.72
CA ASP A 289 -21.07 16.83 -12.11
C ASP A 289 -21.09 15.43 -12.77
N ASP A 290 -20.48 14.44 -12.12
CA ASP A 290 -20.50 13.00 -12.40
C ASP A 290 -21.36 12.19 -11.41
#